data_AF-A0A433PT64-F1
#
_entry.id   AF-A0A433PT64-F1
#
_cell.length_a   1.000
_cell.length_b   1.000
_cell.length_c   1.000
_cell.angle_alpha   90.00
_cell.angle_beta   90.00
_cell.angle_gamma   90.00
#
_symmetry.space_group_name_H-M   'P 1'
#
loop_
_entity.id
_entity.type
_entity.pdbx_description
1 polymer ?
#
loop_
_entity_poly.entity_id
_entity_poly.type
_entity_poly.pdbx_seq_one_letter_code
_entity_poly.pdbx_strand_id
1 'polypeptide(L)'
;MGVKQPRFVDWLMTNFPGSFRAINFRERYKGVPHSLCPRSYASQLTPTSHPYRAYFDTVYLDINPLIHNSIRSSKSEKIFLERFFCMLDKVLAQSVPVRMCYFAIDGPGPLAKLLEQRKRREKTKQEKPNTLSTLQITPGCSFMERMETYLGYYTCRYLQQYQHSPNLRFVIDGAASPGEGEAKIIQNLSEYSNLIKGACAIVTSDSDAILQAIASGIPRLFIIRKNQTEQHRCLSIDHLVAQLETRFPGQGPRVRLDFVLLAMMCGNDYLAKVRYLNMDRLWSHYIRLKNGKGKGPSAARYKNMFLVDTERKTINLDMIKGLMGKMMLYGYDTRGENEPVEPRKNGREVVHEMMKEGVVEEEEEVKGRGRGRSGRYSGLERVGGERRGGADKRDGACGADKRGHVDVR
;
A
#
# COMPACT_ATOMS: atom_id res chain seq x y z
N MET A 1 0.94 -18.45 -6.46
CA MET A 1 2.13 -17.59 -6.45
C MET A 1 1.76 -16.28 -7.13
N GLY A 2 1.43 -15.24 -6.36
CA GLY A 2 1.20 -13.89 -6.89
C GLY A 2 2.48 -13.31 -7.47
N VAL A 3 2.37 -12.29 -8.32
CA VAL A 3 3.54 -11.55 -8.80
C VAL A 3 4.31 -11.08 -7.56
N LYS A 4 5.55 -11.56 -7.36
CA LYS A 4 6.40 -10.97 -6.32
C LYS A 4 6.53 -9.48 -6.64
N GLN A 5 6.15 -8.66 -5.67
CA GLN A 5 5.97 -7.20 -5.71
C GLN A 5 7.16 -6.34 -6.22
N PRO A 6 8.43 -6.82 -6.33
CA PRO A 6 9.46 -6.06 -7.05
C PRO A 6 9.10 -5.79 -8.51
N ARG A 7 8.43 -6.75 -9.17
CA ARG A 7 8.20 -6.71 -10.63
C ARG A 7 7.33 -5.56 -11.11
N PHE A 8 6.34 -5.09 -10.33
CA PHE A 8 5.47 -4.00 -10.79
C PHE A 8 6.19 -2.66 -10.80
N VAL A 9 6.98 -2.37 -9.77
CA VAL A 9 7.74 -1.11 -9.73
C VAL A 9 8.90 -1.13 -10.70
N ASP A 10 9.56 -2.28 -10.89
CA ASP A 10 10.55 -2.46 -11.96
C ASP A 10 9.93 -2.25 -13.35
N TRP A 11 8.72 -2.77 -13.55
CA TRP A 11 7.94 -2.55 -14.76
C TRP A 11 7.58 -1.07 -14.97
N LEU A 12 7.18 -0.37 -13.91
CA LEU A 12 6.94 1.08 -13.93
C LEU A 12 8.23 1.84 -14.28
N MET A 13 9.37 1.50 -13.66
CA MET A 13 10.66 2.13 -13.95
C MET A 13 11.04 1.98 -15.42
N THR A 14 10.73 0.83 -16.02
CA THR A 14 11.01 0.54 -17.43
C THR A 14 10.08 1.29 -18.38
N ASN A 15 8.77 1.31 -18.09
CA ASN A 15 7.75 1.87 -19.00
C ASN A 15 7.51 3.37 -18.79
N PHE A 16 7.81 3.87 -17.60
CA PHE A 16 7.58 5.25 -17.16
C PHE A 16 8.83 5.83 -16.44
N PRO A 17 10.02 5.80 -17.07
CA PRO A 17 11.27 6.19 -16.41
C PRO A 17 11.27 7.63 -15.92
N GLY A 18 10.62 8.55 -16.65
CA GLY A 18 10.48 9.96 -16.27
C GLY A 18 9.63 10.20 -15.02
N SER A 19 8.92 9.19 -14.55
CA SER A 19 8.16 9.24 -13.28
C SER A 19 9.05 9.03 -12.06
N PHE A 20 10.26 8.49 -12.23
CA PHE A 20 11.20 8.23 -11.15
C PHE A 20 12.26 9.31 -11.09
N ARG A 21 12.38 9.97 -9.94
CA ARG A 21 13.35 11.05 -9.71
C ARG A 21 14.34 10.63 -8.64
N ALA A 22 15.60 11.02 -8.83
CA ALA A 22 16.57 10.96 -7.74
C ALA A 22 16.11 11.91 -6.62
N ILE A 23 16.25 11.47 -5.37
CA ILE A 23 16.04 12.32 -4.21
C ILE A 23 17.23 13.29 -4.13
N ASN A 24 17.17 14.39 -4.90
CA ASN A 24 18.25 15.37 -5.00
C ASN A 24 18.02 16.62 -4.15
N PHE A 25 19.12 17.08 -3.56
CA PHE A 25 19.31 18.05 -2.48
C PHE A 25 18.80 19.50 -2.69
N ARG A 26 18.06 19.81 -3.76
CA ARG A 26 17.83 21.21 -4.16
C ARG A 26 16.46 21.57 -4.72
N GLU A 27 15.53 20.63 -4.89
CA GLU A 27 14.19 21.00 -5.36
C GLU A 27 13.39 21.67 -4.25
N ARG A 28 13.58 22.99 -4.17
CA ARG A 28 12.61 23.91 -3.58
C ARG A 28 11.27 23.64 -4.26
N TYR A 29 10.33 23.06 -3.53
CA TYR A 29 8.94 23.12 -3.95
C TYR A 29 8.48 24.58 -3.81
N LYS A 30 8.18 25.24 -4.94
CA LYS A 30 7.65 26.61 -4.98
C LYS A 30 6.44 26.70 -4.05
N GLY A 31 6.51 27.54 -3.01
CA GLY A 31 5.46 27.71 -2.01
C GLY A 31 5.91 27.64 -0.54
N VAL A 32 7.14 27.19 -0.27
CA VAL A 32 7.73 27.27 1.08
C VAL A 32 8.36 28.66 1.30
N PRO A 33 7.95 29.43 2.32
CA PRO A 33 8.52 30.75 2.63
C PRO A 33 10.04 30.71 2.76
N HIS A 34 10.72 31.76 2.30
CA HIS A 34 12.19 31.81 2.30
C HIS A 34 12.80 31.80 3.72
N SER A 35 12.00 32.13 4.75
CA SER A 35 12.30 32.07 6.19
C SER A 35 12.13 30.68 6.81
N LEU A 36 11.32 29.81 6.19
CA LEU A 36 11.18 28.38 6.51
C LEU A 36 12.06 27.52 5.59
N CYS A 37 12.62 28.11 4.53
CA CYS A 37 13.69 27.51 3.75
C CYS A 37 14.98 27.57 4.57
N PRO A 38 15.72 26.45 4.67
CA PRO A 38 16.97 26.39 5.40
C PRO A 38 18.10 27.10 4.62
N ARG A 39 17.96 28.34 4.15
CA ARG A 39 19.13 29.07 3.62
C ARG A 39 20.07 29.48 4.76
N SER A 40 19.54 29.70 5.96
CA SER A 40 20.32 29.90 7.20
C SER A 40 20.67 28.57 7.91
N TYR A 41 19.85 27.53 7.72
CA TYR A 41 20.06 26.19 8.31
C TYR A 41 21.01 25.30 7.49
N ALA A 42 20.91 25.31 6.15
CA ALA A 42 21.78 24.53 5.25
C ALA A 42 23.19 25.10 5.17
N SER A 43 23.40 26.36 5.58
CA SER A 43 24.72 26.97 5.75
C SER A 43 25.38 26.64 7.10
N GLN A 44 24.60 26.18 8.09
CA GLN A 44 25.08 25.83 9.44
C GLN A 44 25.23 24.32 9.64
N LEU A 45 24.56 23.51 8.81
CA LEU A 45 24.82 22.08 8.73
C LEU A 45 26.08 21.87 7.89
N THR A 46 27.14 21.36 8.51
CA THR A 46 28.35 20.95 7.78
C THR A 46 27.96 19.98 6.66
N PRO A 47 28.63 20.03 5.49
CA PRO A 47 28.37 19.13 4.36
C PRO A 47 28.86 17.68 4.63
N THR A 48 28.61 17.15 5.82
CA THR A 48 29.20 15.90 6.30
C THR A 48 28.11 14.93 6.75
N SER A 49 27.73 14.02 5.82
CA SER A 49 27.59 12.56 6.01
C SER A 49 26.35 11.88 5.41
N HIS A 50 25.29 12.59 5.01
CA HIS A 50 24.07 11.96 4.46
C HIS A 50 23.68 12.52 3.08
N PRO A 51 24.12 11.89 1.96
CA PRO A 51 24.01 12.46 0.61
C PRO A 51 22.60 12.52 -0.01
N TYR A 52 21.53 12.11 0.68
CA TYR A 52 20.17 12.01 0.10
C TYR A 52 19.08 12.48 1.08
N ARG A 53 18.73 13.76 1.07
CA ARG A 53 17.65 14.36 1.89
C ARG A 53 16.68 15.15 1.02
N ALA A 54 15.37 14.88 1.14
CA ALA A 54 14.31 15.67 0.54
C ALA A 54 13.35 16.21 1.60
N TYR A 55 12.76 17.37 1.31
CA TYR A 55 11.82 18.06 2.19
C TYR A 55 10.41 17.99 1.60
N PHE A 56 9.44 17.66 2.44
CA PHE A 56 8.02 17.60 2.08
C PHE A 56 7.20 18.40 3.09
N ASP A 57 6.09 18.98 2.64
CA ASP A 57 5.15 19.66 3.56
C ASP A 57 4.56 18.63 4.53
N THR A 58 4.14 17.48 3.98
CA THR A 58 3.64 16.35 4.76
C THR A 58 4.35 15.05 4.37
N VAL A 59 4.75 14.26 5.35
CA VAL A 59 5.27 12.89 5.15
C VAL A 59 4.34 11.91 5.84
N TYR A 60 3.86 10.92 5.10
CA TYR A 60 3.05 9.80 5.57
C TYR A 60 3.91 8.55 5.61
N LEU A 61 3.95 7.85 6.75
CA LEU A 61 4.72 6.63 6.93
C LEU A 61 3.78 5.49 7.26
N ASP A 62 3.86 4.43 6.45
CA ASP A 62 3.34 3.13 6.81
C ASP A 62 4.34 2.47 7.79
N ILE A 63 3.91 2.33 9.04
CA ILE A 63 4.78 1.88 10.14
C ILE A 63 4.98 0.37 10.12
N ASN A 64 4.01 -0.39 9.61
CA ASN A 64 4.01 -1.84 9.69
C ASN A 64 5.23 -2.50 9.02
N PRO A 65 5.66 -2.08 7.81
CA PRO A 65 6.91 -2.55 7.22
C PRO A 65 8.14 -2.31 8.10
N LEU A 66 8.18 -1.20 8.85
CA LEU A 66 9.29 -0.90 9.77
C LEU A 66 9.24 -1.83 10.98
N ILE A 67 8.06 -2.07 11.57
CA ILE A 67 7.87 -3.03 12.68
C ILE A 67 8.33 -4.42 12.23
N HIS A 68 7.85 -4.92 11.09
CA HIS A 68 8.20 -6.24 10.58
C HIS A 68 9.72 -6.44 10.41
N ASN A 69 10.41 -5.44 9.85
CA ASN A 69 11.86 -5.50 9.64
C ASN A 69 12.63 -5.46 10.97
N SER A 70 12.17 -4.65 11.92
CA SER A 70 12.78 -4.55 13.25
C SER A 70 12.56 -5.81 14.08
N ILE A 71 11.38 -6.44 14.05
CA ILE A 71 11.13 -7.69 14.79
C ILE A 71 11.97 -8.83 14.25
N ARG A 72 12.03 -9.02 12.92
CA ARG A 72 12.77 -10.14 12.30
C ARG A 72 14.25 -10.19 12.67
N SER A 73 14.84 -9.04 12.97
CA SER A 73 16.24 -8.97 13.37
C SER A 73 16.43 -9.09 14.89
N SER A 74 15.37 -8.92 15.69
CA SER A 74 15.45 -8.65 17.14
C SER A 74 15.05 -9.83 18.01
N LYS A 75 15.77 -10.00 19.12
CA LYS A 75 15.54 -11.08 20.09
C LYS A 75 14.77 -10.63 21.33
N SER A 76 14.72 -9.33 21.59
CA SER A 76 14.04 -8.71 22.74
C SER A 76 13.39 -7.40 22.34
N GLU A 77 12.41 -6.96 23.12
CA GLU A 77 11.67 -5.71 22.90
C GLU A 77 12.59 -4.48 22.97
N LYS A 78 13.61 -4.50 23.85
CA LYS A 78 14.63 -3.44 23.90
C LYS A 78 15.41 -3.32 22.58
N ILE A 79 15.92 -4.43 22.06
CA ILE A 79 16.68 -4.44 20.79
C ILE A 79 15.77 -4.04 19.62
N PHE A 80 14.50 -4.48 19.67
CA PHE A 80 13.50 -4.05 18.71
C PHE A 80 13.34 -2.52 18.70
N LEU A 81 13.15 -1.89 19.86
CA LEU A 81 12.98 -0.44 19.98
C LEU A 81 14.17 0.34 19.46
N GLU A 82 15.40 -0.04 19.84
CA GLU A 82 16.63 0.60 19.35
C GLU A 82 16.71 0.57 17.82
N ARG A 83 16.40 -0.57 17.20
CA ARG A 83 16.41 -0.71 15.74
C ARG A 83 15.26 0.00 15.06
N PHE A 84 14.07 -0.08 15.63
CA PHE A 84 12.88 0.59 15.13
C PHE A 84 13.08 2.11 15.10
N PHE A 85 13.56 2.70 16.19
CA PHE A 85 13.87 4.14 16.23
C PHE A 85 15.02 4.53 15.30
N CYS A 86 16.06 3.71 15.18
CA CYS A 86 17.12 3.94 14.20
C CYS A 86 16.59 3.90 12.75
N MET A 87 15.65 3.01 12.44
CA MET A 87 15.01 2.94 11.13
C MET A 87 14.12 4.15 10.87
N LEU A 88 13.34 4.61 11.85
CA LEU A 88 12.56 5.84 11.75
C LEU A 88 13.45 7.05 11.52
N ASP A 89 14.55 7.19 12.28
CA ASP A 89 15.51 8.28 12.11
C ASP A 89 16.08 8.30 10.69
N LYS A 90 16.42 7.14 10.12
CA LYS A 90 16.89 7.04 8.72
C LYS A 90 15.82 7.48 7.72
N VAL A 91 14.56 7.06 7.93
CA VAL A 91 13.45 7.44 7.04
C VAL A 91 13.19 8.94 7.10
N LEU A 92 13.10 9.52 8.31
CA LEU A 92 12.85 10.97 8.48
C LEU A 92 14.06 11.81 8.07
N ALA A 93 15.28 11.29 8.16
CA ALA A 93 16.47 11.97 7.63
C ALA A 93 16.46 12.07 6.10
N GLN A 94 15.84 11.10 5.42
CA GLN A 94 15.70 11.05 3.95
C GLN A 94 14.47 11.81 3.45
N SER A 95 13.38 11.76 4.21
CA SER A 95 12.09 12.38 3.92
C SER A 95 11.68 13.29 5.06
N VAL A 96 12.20 14.52 5.04
CA VAL A 96 12.06 15.47 6.14
C VAL A 96 10.69 16.17 6.05
N PRO A 97 9.81 16.01 7.06
CA PRO A 97 8.54 16.73 7.13
C PRO A 97 8.75 18.18 7.59
N VAL A 98 8.07 19.12 6.94
CA VAL A 98 8.13 20.55 7.29
C VAL A 98 6.93 20.99 8.14
N ARG A 99 5.76 20.41 7.90
CA ARG A 99 4.53 20.79 8.62
C ARG A 99 3.90 19.63 9.34
N MET A 100 3.89 18.44 8.75
CA MET A 100 3.23 17.29 9.35
C MET A 100 3.94 15.97 9.03
N CYS A 101 4.04 15.12 10.05
CA CYS A 101 4.46 13.73 9.91
C CYS A 101 3.33 12.83 10.41
N TYR A 102 2.81 11.97 9.55
CA TYR A 102 1.70 11.06 9.85
C TYR A 102 2.21 9.62 9.94
N PHE A 103 2.01 8.99 11.08
CA PHE A 103 2.34 7.59 11.32
C PHE A 103 1.07 6.75 11.26
N ALA A 104 0.97 5.87 10.27
CA ALA A 104 -0.14 4.94 10.14
C ALA A 104 0.27 3.55 10.60
N ILE A 105 -0.46 3.03 11.58
CA ILE A 105 -0.32 1.65 12.06
C ILE A 105 -1.52 0.86 11.54
N ASP A 106 -1.32 -0.39 11.10
CA ASP A 106 -2.46 -1.23 10.72
C ASP A 106 -3.38 -1.41 11.94
N GLY A 107 -4.67 -1.18 11.72
CA GLY A 107 -5.74 -1.60 12.61
C GLY A 107 -6.58 -2.71 12.00
N PRO A 108 -7.78 -2.95 12.53
CA PRO A 108 -8.70 -3.96 12.00
C PRO A 108 -9.03 -3.72 10.52
N GLY A 109 -8.53 -4.61 9.65
CA GLY A 109 -8.74 -4.54 8.20
C GLY A 109 -10.02 -5.20 7.70
N PRO A 110 -10.36 -5.08 6.41
CA PRO A 110 -11.53 -5.71 5.81
C PRO A 110 -11.40 -7.24 5.76
N LEU A 111 -12.54 -7.95 5.70
CA LEU A 111 -12.60 -9.42 5.70
C LEU A 111 -11.70 -10.06 4.64
N ALA A 112 -11.69 -9.52 3.41
CA ALA A 112 -10.86 -10.03 2.33
C ALA A 112 -9.37 -10.07 2.70
N LYS A 113 -8.87 -9.00 3.34
CA LYS A 113 -7.49 -8.93 3.83
C LYS A 113 -7.26 -9.89 5.01
N LEU A 114 -8.21 -9.97 5.94
CA LEU A 114 -8.12 -10.88 7.10
C LEU A 114 -7.98 -12.34 6.66
N LEU A 115 -8.70 -12.76 5.63
CA LEU A 115 -8.59 -14.10 5.05
C LEU A 115 -7.18 -14.37 4.48
N GLU A 116 -6.60 -13.39 3.80
CA GLU A 116 -5.26 -13.52 3.27
C GLU A 116 -4.18 -13.51 4.37
N GLN A 117 -4.32 -12.62 5.36
CA GLN A 117 -3.45 -12.57 6.53
C GLN A 117 -3.50 -13.89 7.32
N ARG A 118 -4.69 -14.48 7.50
CA ARG A 118 -4.88 -15.80 8.10
C ARG A 118 -4.10 -16.88 7.34
N LYS A 119 -4.30 -16.98 6.02
CA LYS A 119 -3.57 -17.93 5.15
C LYS A 119 -2.05 -17.73 5.18
N ARG A 120 -1.56 -16.48 5.32
CA ARG A 120 -0.13 -16.17 5.46
C ARG A 120 0.40 -16.64 6.82
N ARG A 121 -0.37 -16.44 7.90
CA ARG A 121 0.02 -16.77 9.28
C ARG A 121 -0.06 -18.26 9.60
N GLU A 122 -1.01 -18.99 9.01
CA GLU A 122 -1.09 -20.45 9.11
C GLU A 122 0.18 -21.16 8.60
N LYS A 123 0.91 -20.51 7.68
CA LYS A 123 2.18 -21.03 7.13
C LYS A 123 3.39 -20.71 8.00
N THR A 124 3.26 -19.79 8.96
CA THR A 124 4.33 -19.47 9.90
C THR A 124 4.44 -20.61 10.90
N LYS A 125 5.58 -21.30 10.94
CA LYS A 125 5.84 -22.35 11.94
C LYS A 125 5.78 -21.74 13.35
N GLN A 126 5.30 -22.51 14.32
CA GLN A 126 5.33 -22.11 15.73
C GLN A 126 6.76 -21.72 16.12
N GLU A 127 6.95 -20.46 16.48
CA GLU A 127 8.22 -19.94 16.99
C GLU A 127 8.41 -20.38 18.44
N LYS A 128 9.66 -20.41 18.91
CA LYS A 128 9.99 -20.86 20.26
C LYS A 128 9.27 -19.99 21.30
N PRO A 129 8.83 -20.56 22.44
CA PRO A 129 8.37 -19.76 23.56
C PRO A 129 9.48 -18.79 23.97
N ASN A 130 9.12 -17.52 24.21
CA ASN A 130 9.98 -16.39 24.61
C ASN A 130 10.75 -15.62 23.51
N THR A 131 10.43 -15.81 22.22
CA THR A 131 10.92 -14.90 21.16
C THR A 131 9.82 -13.93 20.70
N LEU A 132 10.19 -12.68 20.40
CA LEU A 132 9.29 -11.73 19.74
C LEU A 132 8.81 -12.34 18.43
N SER A 133 7.50 -12.54 18.32
CA SER A 133 6.93 -13.22 17.18
C SER A 133 6.32 -12.25 16.19
N THR A 134 6.47 -12.55 14.89
CA THR A 134 5.77 -11.80 13.85
C THR A 134 4.24 -11.91 13.96
N LEU A 135 3.72 -12.92 14.67
CA LEU A 135 2.30 -13.08 14.99
C LEU A 135 1.78 -11.99 15.93
N GLN A 136 2.66 -11.39 16.75
CA GLN A 136 2.32 -10.29 17.65
C GLN A 136 2.07 -8.97 16.91
N ILE A 137 2.40 -8.90 15.62
CA ILE A 137 2.09 -7.75 14.73
C ILE A 137 0.65 -7.91 14.23
N THR A 138 -0.28 -7.78 15.17
CA THR A 138 -1.72 -7.86 14.93
C THR A 138 -2.42 -6.85 15.83
N PRO A 139 -3.36 -6.04 15.30
CA PRO A 139 -4.23 -5.21 16.13
C PRO A 139 -4.87 -6.03 17.27
N GLY A 140 -4.91 -5.45 18.48
CA GLY A 140 -5.42 -6.11 19.68
C GLY A 140 -4.44 -7.03 20.40
N CYS A 141 -3.21 -7.21 19.90
CA CYS A 141 -2.14 -7.80 20.70
C CYS A 141 -1.51 -6.75 21.61
N SER A 142 -1.11 -7.15 22.83
CA SER A 142 -0.49 -6.25 23.81
C SER A 142 0.76 -5.53 23.27
N PHE A 143 1.51 -6.16 22.36
CA PHE A 143 2.63 -5.53 21.68
C PHE A 143 2.19 -4.36 20.79
N MET A 144 1.14 -4.53 19.97
CA MET A 144 0.64 -3.47 19.10
C MET A 144 -0.04 -2.34 19.87
N GLU A 145 -0.67 -2.64 21.01
CA GLU A 145 -1.21 -1.61 21.91
C GLU A 145 -0.11 -0.70 22.47
N ARG A 146 1.09 -1.24 22.74
CA ARG A 146 2.24 -0.43 23.20
C ARG A 146 2.91 0.39 22.09
N MET A 147 2.68 0.07 20.82
CA MET A 147 3.34 0.76 19.70
C MET A 147 3.01 2.26 19.65
N GLU A 148 1.79 2.64 20.02
CA GLU A 148 1.40 4.06 20.10
C GLU A 148 2.22 4.80 21.16
N THR A 149 2.41 4.20 22.34
CA THR A 149 3.27 4.74 23.40
C THR A 149 4.72 4.86 22.93
N TYR A 150 5.24 3.86 22.23
CA TYR A 150 6.61 3.90 21.69
C TYR A 150 6.80 4.99 20.64
N LEU A 151 5.81 5.17 19.76
CA LEU A 151 5.83 6.25 18.79
C LEU A 151 5.68 7.61 19.47
N GLY A 152 4.80 7.76 20.46
CA GLY A 152 4.68 8.99 21.24
C GLY A 152 5.98 9.38 21.95
N TYR A 153 6.68 8.40 22.54
CA TYR A 153 8.02 8.62 23.09
C TYR A 153 9.00 9.07 22.00
N TYR A 154 9.00 8.39 20.85
CA TYR A 154 9.88 8.72 19.73
C TYR A 154 9.65 10.14 19.21
N THR A 155 8.39 10.58 19.06
CA THR A 155 8.05 11.92 18.54
C THR A 155 8.51 13.00 19.53
N CYS A 156 8.25 12.84 20.83
CA CYS A 156 8.76 13.74 21.87
C CYS A 156 10.29 13.83 21.83
N ARG A 157 10.98 12.68 21.77
CA ARG A 157 12.44 12.62 21.63
C ARG A 157 12.90 13.35 20.37
N TYR A 158 12.22 13.14 19.24
CA TYR A 158 12.58 13.74 17.97
C TYR A 158 12.47 15.27 18.04
N LEU A 159 11.37 15.78 18.57
CA LEU A 159 11.11 17.21 18.71
C LEU A 159 12.09 17.91 19.68
N GLN A 160 12.63 17.19 20.64
CA GLN A 160 13.63 17.72 21.59
C GLN A 160 15.07 17.65 21.05
N GLN A 161 15.43 16.59 20.34
CA GLN A 161 16.82 16.30 19.98
C GLN A 161 17.21 16.81 18.59
N TYR A 162 16.26 16.88 17.66
CA TYR A 162 16.54 17.23 16.27
C TYR A 162 16.05 18.63 15.94
N GLN A 163 16.86 19.34 15.16
CA GLN A 163 16.48 20.56 14.49
C GLN A 163 15.32 20.29 13.50
N HIS A 164 14.22 21.03 13.64
CA HIS A 164 13.02 20.86 12.81
C HIS A 164 12.34 22.21 12.51
N SER A 165 11.29 22.16 11.70
CA SER A 165 10.45 23.32 11.42
C SER A 165 9.60 23.68 12.66
N PRO A 166 9.46 24.97 13.01
CA PRO A 166 8.83 25.39 14.27
C PRO A 166 7.35 24.99 14.42
N ASN A 167 6.68 24.61 13.33
CA ASN A 167 5.27 24.18 13.33
C ASN A 167 5.11 22.72 12.87
N LEU A 168 6.16 21.91 12.99
CA LEU A 168 6.08 20.49 12.69
C LEU A 168 5.19 19.80 13.73
N ARG A 169 4.17 19.08 13.28
CA ARG A 169 3.34 18.21 14.13
C ARG A 169 3.49 16.75 13.76
N PHE A 170 3.37 15.88 14.76
CA PHE A 170 3.24 14.44 14.54
C PHE A 170 1.81 13.98 14.82
N VAL A 171 1.27 13.18 13.89
CA VAL A 171 -0.03 12.54 14.03
C VAL A 171 0.19 11.04 14.07
N ILE A 172 -0.29 10.38 15.13
CA ILE A 172 -0.24 8.93 15.27
C ILE A 172 -1.66 8.38 15.06
N ASP A 173 -1.82 7.60 14.00
CA ASP A 173 -3.03 6.83 13.71
C ASP A 173 -2.80 5.37 14.14
N GLY A 174 -3.32 5.09 15.33
CA GLY A 174 -3.04 3.92 16.13
C GLY A 174 -3.63 2.60 15.63
N ALA A 175 -3.24 1.50 16.26
CA ALA A 175 -3.71 0.16 15.91
C ALA A 175 -5.18 -0.07 16.30
N ALA A 176 -5.73 0.74 17.21
CA ALA A 176 -7.14 0.70 17.59
C ALA A 176 -8.07 1.29 16.51
N SER A 177 -7.57 2.24 15.71
CA SER A 177 -8.33 2.83 14.60
C SER A 177 -8.52 1.81 13.48
N PRO A 178 -9.75 1.60 12.95
CA PRO A 178 -10.00 0.63 11.89
C PRO A 178 -9.30 1.00 10.57
N GLY A 179 -8.94 -0.02 9.79
CA GLY A 179 -8.32 0.13 8.47
C GLY A 179 -6.84 -0.26 8.43
N GLU A 180 -6.38 -0.66 7.23
CA GLU A 180 -4.97 -0.91 6.95
C GLU A 180 -4.19 0.41 6.90
N GLY A 181 -2.90 0.40 7.26
CA GLY A 181 -2.06 1.60 7.36
C GLY A 181 -2.01 2.39 6.05
N GLU A 182 -1.84 1.71 4.92
CA GLU A 182 -1.90 2.35 3.60
C GLU A 182 -3.26 2.97 3.27
N ALA A 183 -4.36 2.30 3.63
CA ALA A 183 -5.72 2.79 3.39
C ALA A 183 -6.00 4.02 4.27
N LYS A 184 -5.55 4.01 5.52
CA LYS A 184 -5.62 5.15 6.45
C LYS A 184 -4.88 6.38 5.89
N ILE A 185 -3.67 6.17 5.36
CA ILE A 185 -2.89 7.24 4.71
C ILE A 185 -3.69 7.85 3.55
N ILE A 186 -4.22 7.01 2.65
CA ILE A 186 -4.95 7.48 1.47
C ILE A 186 -6.27 8.16 1.86
N GLN A 187 -6.96 7.65 2.88
CA GLN A 187 -8.16 8.29 3.42
C GLN A 187 -7.85 9.68 3.97
N ASN A 188 -6.80 9.80 4.79
CA ASN A 188 -6.37 11.08 5.34
C ASN A 188 -5.98 12.08 4.23
N LEU A 189 -5.17 11.62 3.27
CA LEU A 189 -4.78 12.40 2.09
C LEU A 189 -5.99 12.90 1.30
N SER A 190 -7.00 12.06 1.11
CA SER A 190 -8.22 12.40 0.36
C SER A 190 -9.07 13.42 1.11
N GLU A 191 -9.28 13.21 2.42
CA GLU A 191 -10.07 14.10 3.28
C GLU A 191 -9.45 15.50 3.39
N TYR A 192 -8.14 15.57 3.52
CA TYR A 192 -7.41 16.83 3.67
C TYR A 192 -6.80 17.34 2.36
N SER A 193 -7.19 16.77 1.21
CA SER A 193 -6.64 17.11 -0.10
C SER A 193 -6.67 18.62 -0.40
N ASN A 194 -7.76 19.30 -0.03
CA ASN A 194 -7.92 20.75 -0.19
C ASN A 194 -6.99 21.58 0.70
N LEU A 195 -6.46 21.01 1.78
CA LEU A 195 -5.55 21.67 2.72
C LEU A 195 -4.07 21.38 2.40
N ILE A 196 -3.79 20.52 1.42
CA ILE A 196 -2.43 20.20 1.00
C ILE A 196 -1.84 21.37 0.22
N LYS A 197 -1.06 22.21 0.90
CA LYS A 197 -0.41 23.38 0.31
C LYS A 197 0.88 23.03 -0.44
N GLY A 198 1.63 22.04 0.04
CA GLY A 198 2.93 21.64 -0.51
C GLY A 198 2.96 20.26 -1.15
N ALA A 199 4.17 19.71 -1.25
CA ALA A 199 4.39 18.33 -1.70
C ALA A 199 4.19 17.34 -0.55
N CYS A 200 3.60 16.19 -0.87
CA CYS A 200 3.38 15.09 0.08
C CYS A 200 4.22 13.88 -0.32
N ALA A 201 4.79 13.18 0.67
CA ALA A 201 5.45 11.90 0.47
C ALA A 201 4.74 10.79 1.22
N ILE A 202 4.56 9.63 0.57
CA ILE A 202 4.18 8.37 1.21
C ILE A 202 5.42 7.48 1.24
N VAL A 203 5.86 7.10 2.43
CA VAL A 203 6.93 6.11 2.63
C VAL A 203 6.27 4.77 2.88
N THR A 204 6.41 3.86 1.92
CA THR A 204 5.81 2.53 1.98
C THR A 204 6.62 1.52 1.19
N SER A 205 6.54 0.25 1.59
CA SER A 205 7.02 -0.86 0.76
C SER A 205 5.91 -1.51 -0.06
N ASP A 206 4.64 -1.26 0.27
CA ASP A 206 3.49 -1.90 -0.34
C ASP A 206 3.23 -1.35 -1.75
N SER A 207 2.85 -2.24 -2.67
CA SER A 207 2.42 -1.87 -4.01
C SER A 207 0.98 -1.39 -4.05
N ASP A 208 0.14 -1.82 -3.11
CA ASP A 208 -1.27 -1.43 -3.09
C ASP A 208 -1.41 0.05 -2.75
N ALA A 209 -0.63 0.56 -1.79
CA ALA A 209 -0.44 1.99 -1.56
C ALA A 209 -0.03 2.78 -2.82
N ILE A 210 0.79 2.21 -3.72
CA ILE A 210 1.17 2.85 -4.99
C ILE A 210 -0.04 2.97 -5.90
N LEU A 211 -0.80 1.89 -6.06
CA LEU A 211 -2.00 1.88 -6.89
C LEU A 211 -3.06 2.83 -6.35
N GLN A 212 -3.25 2.88 -5.03
CA GLN A 212 -4.17 3.81 -4.38
C GLN A 212 -3.72 5.27 -4.55
N ALA A 213 -2.42 5.57 -4.40
CA ALA A 213 -1.87 6.90 -4.65
C ALA A 213 -2.07 7.34 -6.11
N ILE A 214 -1.85 6.44 -7.07
CA ILE A 214 -2.12 6.70 -8.49
C ILE A 214 -3.62 6.94 -8.69
N ALA A 215 -4.49 6.12 -8.11
CA ALA A 215 -5.94 6.29 -8.24
C ALA A 215 -6.42 7.63 -7.68
N SER A 216 -5.89 8.06 -6.53
CA SER A 216 -6.31 9.25 -5.79
C SER A 216 -6.27 10.53 -6.62
N GLY A 217 -5.31 10.66 -7.54
CA GLY A 217 -5.14 11.87 -8.34
C GLY A 217 -4.74 13.11 -7.55
N ILE A 218 -4.27 12.92 -6.32
CA ILE A 218 -3.81 14.01 -5.46
C ILE A 218 -2.53 14.60 -6.07
N PRO A 219 -2.49 15.93 -6.30
CA PRO A 219 -1.34 16.57 -6.91
C PRO A 219 -0.14 16.63 -5.96
N ARG A 220 1.07 16.72 -6.53
CA ARG A 220 2.34 16.82 -5.79
C ARG A 220 2.57 15.66 -4.82
N LEU A 221 2.07 14.48 -5.18
CA LEU A 221 2.22 13.27 -4.39
C LEU A 221 3.44 12.46 -4.87
N PHE A 222 4.25 12.05 -3.90
CA PHE A 222 5.45 11.26 -4.09
C PHE A 222 5.38 9.97 -3.30
N ILE A 223 5.98 8.91 -3.85
CA ILE A 223 6.16 7.65 -3.15
C ILE A 223 7.64 7.37 -3.00
N ILE A 224 8.03 7.11 -1.76
CA ILE A 224 9.39 6.77 -1.38
C ILE A 224 9.40 5.31 -0.96
N ARG A 225 10.18 4.51 -1.68
CA ARG A 225 10.43 3.11 -1.35
C ARG A 225 11.89 2.92 -0.96
N LYS A 226 12.14 2.01 -0.04
CA LYS A 226 13.51 1.61 0.30
C LYS A 226 14.05 0.70 -0.80
N ASN A 227 14.84 1.25 -1.73
CA ASN A 227 15.62 0.44 -2.65
C ASN A 227 16.86 -0.12 -1.92
N GLN A 228 17.24 -1.35 -2.27
CA GLN A 228 18.49 -1.97 -1.80
C GLN A 228 19.73 -1.35 -2.47
N THR A 229 19.54 -0.66 -3.59
CA THR A 229 20.58 0.03 -4.35
C THR A 229 20.62 1.51 -3.94
N GLU A 230 21.82 2.03 -3.69
CA GLU A 230 22.12 3.34 -3.09
C GLU A 230 21.61 4.57 -3.88
N GLN A 231 20.98 4.37 -5.05
CA GLN A 231 20.26 5.42 -5.76
C GLN A 231 18.81 5.50 -5.23
N HIS A 232 18.60 6.31 -4.21
CA HIS A 232 17.27 6.62 -3.70
C HIS A 232 16.44 7.33 -4.79
N ARG A 233 15.49 6.62 -5.37
CA ARG A 233 14.51 7.16 -6.33
C ARG A 233 13.14 7.27 -5.67
N CYS A 234 12.44 8.38 -5.91
CA CYS A 234 11.03 8.55 -5.59
C CYS A 234 10.18 8.49 -6.86
N LEU A 235 8.99 7.91 -6.75
CA LEU A 235 7.98 7.94 -7.81
C LEU A 235 7.13 9.20 -7.65
N SER A 236 7.09 10.05 -8.67
CA SER A 236 6.21 11.22 -8.73
C SER A 236 4.92 10.86 -9.48
N ILE A 237 3.78 10.96 -8.82
CA ILE A 237 2.47 10.67 -9.42
C ILE A 237 2.15 11.68 -10.53
N ASP A 238 2.48 12.96 -10.32
CA ASP A 238 2.27 14.01 -11.33
C ASP A 238 3.02 13.71 -12.64
N HIS A 239 4.27 13.25 -12.55
CA HIS A 239 5.07 12.91 -13.72
C HIS A 239 4.54 11.66 -14.42
N LEU A 240 4.05 10.67 -13.66
CA LEU A 240 3.38 9.51 -14.25
C LEU A 240 2.15 9.92 -15.05
N VAL A 241 1.32 10.80 -14.48
CA VAL A 241 0.15 11.32 -15.18
C VAL A 241 0.54 12.16 -16.39
N ALA A 242 1.62 12.94 -16.32
CA ALA A 242 2.13 13.69 -17.47
C ALA A 242 2.65 12.79 -18.60
N GLN A 243 3.27 11.65 -18.29
CA GLN A 243 3.66 10.65 -19.28
C GLN A 243 2.45 9.95 -19.91
N LEU A 244 1.42 9.68 -19.11
CA LEU A 244 0.14 9.18 -19.62
C LEU A 244 -0.56 10.19 -20.53
N GLU A 245 -0.55 11.48 -20.17
CA GLU A 245 -1.10 12.59 -20.96
C GLU A 245 -0.35 12.73 -22.30
N THR A 246 0.98 12.64 -22.29
CA THR A 246 1.79 12.63 -23.50
C THR A 246 1.42 11.46 -24.42
N ARG A 247 1.11 10.30 -23.85
CA ARG A 247 0.73 9.10 -24.61
C ARG A 247 -0.72 9.12 -25.09
N PHE A 248 -1.60 9.74 -24.31
CA PHE A 248 -3.04 9.85 -24.54
C PHE A 248 -3.51 11.29 -24.33
N PRO A 249 -3.29 12.19 -25.31
CA PRO A 249 -3.61 13.61 -25.17
C PRO A 249 -5.06 13.86 -24.80
N GLY A 250 -5.29 14.70 -23.79
CA GLY A 250 -6.57 15.05 -23.20
C GLY A 250 -7.18 13.98 -22.27
N GLN A 251 -6.48 12.87 -22.02
CA GLN A 251 -7.05 11.71 -21.33
C GLN A 251 -6.19 11.18 -20.17
N GLY A 252 -5.03 11.75 -19.90
CA GLY A 252 -4.08 11.27 -18.89
C GLY A 252 -4.70 11.03 -17.51
N PRO A 253 -5.40 12.01 -16.90
CA PRO A 253 -6.08 11.83 -15.62
C PRO A 253 -7.10 10.68 -15.61
N ARG A 254 -7.74 10.40 -16.75
CA ARG A 254 -8.75 9.35 -16.87
C ARG A 254 -8.15 7.97 -17.14
N VAL A 255 -7.14 7.91 -18.01
CA VAL A 255 -6.35 6.70 -18.30
C VAL A 255 -5.61 6.21 -17.06
N ARG A 256 -5.24 7.11 -16.15
CA ARG A 256 -4.67 6.76 -14.84
C ARG A 256 -5.51 5.73 -14.07
N LEU A 257 -6.84 5.87 -14.07
CA LEU A 257 -7.74 4.95 -13.37
C LEU A 257 -7.80 3.58 -14.08
N ASP A 258 -7.85 3.59 -15.41
CA ASP A 258 -7.78 2.38 -16.22
C ASP A 258 -6.47 1.63 -15.98
N PHE A 259 -5.35 2.36 -15.92
CA PHE A 259 -4.03 1.83 -15.61
C PHE A 259 -4.02 1.12 -14.25
N VAL A 260 -4.62 1.71 -13.22
CA VAL A 260 -4.76 1.07 -11.90
C VAL A 260 -5.57 -0.23 -12.00
N LEU A 261 -6.70 -0.22 -12.71
CA LEU A 261 -7.50 -1.44 -12.87
C LEU A 261 -6.71 -2.56 -13.59
N LEU A 262 -5.96 -2.22 -14.64
CA LEU A 262 -5.09 -3.18 -15.34
C LEU A 262 -4.04 -3.78 -14.40
N ALA A 263 -3.45 -2.96 -13.53
CA ALA A 263 -2.51 -3.42 -12.50
C ALA A 263 -3.18 -4.37 -11.50
N MET A 264 -4.38 -4.02 -11.03
CA MET A 264 -5.14 -4.87 -10.11
C MET A 264 -5.48 -6.23 -10.73
N MET A 265 -5.77 -6.31 -12.04
CA MET A 265 -6.04 -7.57 -12.74
C MET A 265 -4.82 -8.52 -12.81
N CYS A 266 -3.60 -8.00 -12.64
CA CYS A 266 -2.39 -8.82 -12.56
C CYS A 266 -2.17 -9.50 -11.21
N GLY A 267 -3.10 -9.31 -10.27
CA GLY A 267 -3.09 -9.86 -8.93
C GLY A 267 -2.73 -8.81 -7.90
N ASN A 268 -3.51 -8.79 -6.81
CA ASN A 268 -3.28 -8.00 -5.60
C ASN A 268 -3.72 -8.82 -4.39
N ASP A 269 -3.65 -8.25 -3.19
CA ASP A 269 -4.01 -8.94 -1.95
C ASP A 269 -5.51 -9.34 -1.89
N TYR A 270 -6.38 -8.62 -2.63
CA TYR A 270 -7.82 -8.86 -2.68
C TYR A 270 -8.25 -9.75 -3.86
N LEU A 271 -7.57 -9.67 -5.00
CA LEU A 271 -7.93 -10.38 -6.24
C LEU A 271 -6.82 -11.34 -6.67
N ALA A 272 -7.20 -12.61 -6.85
CA ALA A 272 -6.31 -13.59 -7.43
C ALA A 272 -5.89 -13.16 -8.84
N LYS A 273 -4.61 -13.38 -9.15
CA LYS A 273 -4.07 -13.13 -10.50
C LYS A 273 -4.86 -13.94 -11.53
N VAL A 274 -5.40 -13.27 -12.53
CA VAL A 274 -6.00 -13.94 -13.69
C VAL A 274 -4.90 -14.68 -14.46
N ARG A 275 -5.10 -15.98 -14.69
CA ARG A 275 -4.13 -16.81 -15.41
C ARG A 275 -3.85 -16.22 -16.80
N TYR A 276 -2.61 -16.34 -17.25
CA TYR A 276 -2.13 -15.87 -18.57
C TYR A 276 -2.12 -14.35 -18.80
N LEU A 277 -2.58 -13.54 -17.84
CA LEU A 277 -2.44 -12.09 -17.88
C LEU A 277 -1.12 -11.62 -17.25
N ASN A 278 -0.48 -10.66 -17.91
CA ASN A 278 0.65 -9.90 -17.38
C ASN A 278 0.54 -8.44 -17.81
N MET A 279 1.26 -7.56 -17.11
CA MET A 279 1.17 -6.11 -17.33
C MET A 279 1.60 -5.70 -18.73
N ASP A 280 2.69 -6.28 -19.27
CA ASP A 280 3.16 -5.96 -20.62
C ASP A 280 2.09 -6.21 -21.69
N ARG A 281 1.42 -7.37 -21.63
CA ARG A 281 0.38 -7.75 -22.58
C ARG A 281 -0.85 -6.88 -22.40
N LEU A 282 -1.34 -6.72 -21.17
CA LEU A 282 -2.52 -5.90 -20.89
C LEU A 282 -2.30 -4.45 -21.33
N TRP A 283 -1.16 -3.87 -20.96
CA TRP A 283 -0.80 -2.51 -21.33
C TRP A 283 -0.72 -2.33 -22.85
N SER A 284 -0.02 -3.23 -23.53
CA SER A 284 0.11 -3.19 -24.99
C SER A 284 -1.24 -3.30 -25.71
N HIS A 285 -2.14 -4.17 -25.24
CA HIS A 285 -3.48 -4.32 -25.81
C HIS A 285 -4.35 -3.10 -25.52
N TYR A 286 -4.29 -2.56 -24.30
CA TYR A 286 -4.98 -1.34 -23.94
C TYR A 286 -4.57 -0.17 -24.84
N ILE A 287 -3.27 0.03 -25.05
CA ILE A 287 -2.75 1.06 -25.98
C ILE A 287 -3.30 0.86 -27.40
N ARG A 288 -3.34 -0.38 -27.90
CA ARG A 288 -3.88 -0.68 -29.25
C ARG A 288 -5.36 -0.29 -29.36
N LEU A 289 -6.17 -0.61 -28.35
CA LEU A 289 -7.58 -0.26 -28.31
C LEU A 289 -7.77 1.27 -28.26
N LYS A 290 -7.04 1.96 -27.38
CA LYS A 290 -7.10 3.42 -27.26
C LYS A 290 -6.62 4.16 -28.51
N ASN A 291 -5.68 3.59 -29.26
CA ASN A 291 -5.24 4.13 -30.54
C ASN A 291 -6.15 3.77 -31.73
N GLY A 292 -7.24 3.01 -31.50
CA GLY A 292 -8.12 2.54 -32.57
C GLY A 292 -7.47 1.53 -33.53
N LYS A 293 -6.32 0.95 -33.16
CA LYS A 293 -5.54 0.03 -34.01
C LYS A 293 -6.07 -1.40 -33.87
N GLY A 294 -7.05 -1.77 -34.70
CA GLY A 294 -7.57 -3.15 -34.82
C GLY A 294 -8.26 -3.40 -36.17
N LYS A 295 -8.22 -4.65 -36.67
CA LYS A 295 -8.98 -5.05 -37.86
C LYS A 295 -10.49 -5.03 -37.54
N GLY A 296 -11.25 -4.16 -38.20
CA GLY A 296 -12.73 -4.09 -38.17
C GLY A 296 -13.31 -2.74 -37.68
N PRO A 297 -14.57 -2.41 -38.04
CA PRO A 297 -15.25 -1.14 -37.71
C PRO A 297 -15.45 -0.92 -36.20
N SER A 298 -15.31 -1.97 -35.39
CA SER A 298 -15.39 -1.93 -33.94
C SER A 298 -14.16 -1.29 -33.26
N ALA A 299 -13.00 -1.17 -33.92
CA ALA A 299 -11.77 -0.71 -33.27
C ALA A 299 -11.81 0.78 -32.89
N ALA A 300 -12.45 1.63 -33.71
CA ALA A 300 -12.56 3.06 -33.45
C ALA A 300 -13.39 3.38 -32.20
N ARG A 301 -14.37 2.52 -31.86
CA ARG A 301 -15.28 2.74 -30.72
C ARG A 301 -14.53 2.83 -29.38
N TYR A 302 -13.44 2.08 -29.24
CA TYR A 302 -12.70 2.00 -27.98
C TYR A 302 -11.80 3.21 -27.71
N LYS A 303 -11.55 4.06 -28.72
CA LYS A 303 -10.69 5.25 -28.59
C LYS A 303 -11.15 6.17 -27.45
N ASN A 304 -12.46 6.37 -27.33
CA ASN A 304 -13.07 7.24 -26.33
C ASN A 304 -13.68 6.48 -25.14
N MET A 305 -13.53 5.16 -25.10
CA MET A 305 -13.97 4.34 -23.97
C MET A 305 -12.89 4.27 -22.89
N PHE A 306 -13.33 4.08 -21.65
CA PHE A 306 -12.48 3.85 -20.50
C PHE A 306 -12.92 2.57 -19.80
N LEU A 307 -11.96 1.88 -19.17
CA LEU A 307 -12.21 0.65 -18.42
C LEU A 307 -12.97 0.94 -17.12
N VAL A 308 -12.59 1.99 -16.40
CA VAL A 308 -13.32 2.43 -15.21
C VAL A 308 -14.40 3.39 -15.66
N ASP A 309 -15.60 3.35 -15.08
CA ASP A 309 -16.64 4.37 -15.18
C ASP A 309 -16.67 5.16 -13.86
N THR A 310 -16.26 6.42 -13.89
CA THR A 310 -16.16 7.29 -12.72
C THR A 310 -17.50 7.79 -12.20
N GLU A 311 -18.50 7.93 -13.08
CA GLU A 311 -19.82 8.43 -12.70
C GLU A 311 -20.61 7.32 -12.01
N ARG A 312 -20.63 6.13 -12.62
CA ARG A 312 -21.34 4.96 -12.09
C ARG A 312 -20.53 4.20 -11.04
N LYS A 313 -19.23 4.48 -10.92
CA LYS A 313 -18.27 3.72 -10.10
C LYS A 313 -18.27 2.23 -10.46
N THR A 314 -18.38 1.93 -11.75
CA THR A 314 -18.42 0.57 -12.29
C THR A 314 -17.25 0.32 -13.24
N ILE A 315 -17.16 -0.92 -13.73
CA ILE A 315 -16.19 -1.32 -14.73
C ILE A 315 -16.91 -1.52 -16.06
N ASN A 316 -16.36 -0.96 -17.13
CA ASN A 316 -16.88 -1.10 -18.48
C ASN A 316 -16.56 -2.50 -19.04
N LEU A 317 -17.54 -3.39 -19.01
CA LEU A 317 -17.40 -4.78 -19.46
C LEU A 317 -17.17 -4.90 -20.96
N ASP A 318 -17.65 -3.97 -21.78
CA ASP A 318 -17.38 -3.97 -23.22
C ASP A 318 -15.92 -3.67 -23.52
N MET A 319 -15.31 -2.76 -22.76
CA MET A 319 -13.89 -2.48 -22.84
C MET A 319 -13.05 -3.67 -22.34
N ILE A 320 -13.48 -4.34 -21.26
CA ILE A 320 -12.85 -5.60 -20.81
C ILE A 320 -12.95 -6.69 -21.88
N LYS A 321 -14.14 -6.87 -22.48
CA LYS A 321 -14.34 -7.85 -23.56
C LYS A 321 -13.43 -7.54 -24.76
N GLY A 322 -13.30 -6.27 -25.13
CA GLY A 322 -12.36 -5.82 -26.15
C GLY A 322 -10.91 -6.13 -25.81
N LEU A 323 -10.53 -5.92 -24.55
CA LEU A 323 -9.19 -6.18 -24.02
C LEU A 323 -8.87 -7.69 -24.02
N MET A 324 -9.78 -8.52 -23.50
CA MET A 324 -9.58 -9.96 -23.33
C MET A 324 -9.82 -10.75 -24.63
N GLY A 325 -10.68 -10.27 -25.53
CA GLY A 325 -11.17 -11.04 -26.68
C GLY A 325 -10.08 -11.52 -27.63
N LYS A 326 -8.98 -10.75 -27.80
CA LYS A 326 -7.82 -11.20 -28.59
C LYS A 326 -6.74 -11.88 -27.75
N MET A 327 -6.74 -11.65 -26.43
CA MET A 327 -5.74 -12.23 -25.53
C MET A 327 -6.01 -13.72 -25.26
N MET A 328 -7.28 -14.16 -25.30
CA MET A 328 -7.64 -15.57 -25.10
C MET A 328 -7.56 -16.43 -26.37
N LEU A 329 -7.51 -15.81 -27.56
CA LEU A 329 -7.40 -16.53 -28.84
C LEU A 329 -5.97 -16.98 -29.15
N TYR A 330 -4.97 -16.32 -28.57
CA TYR A 330 -3.56 -16.70 -28.71
C TYR A 330 -3.08 -17.36 -27.42
N GLY A 331 -3.27 -18.67 -27.31
CA GLY A 331 -2.47 -19.47 -26.38
C GLY A 331 -1.01 -19.42 -26.83
N TYR A 332 -0.08 -19.14 -25.93
CA TYR A 332 1.35 -19.22 -26.24
C TYR A 332 2.10 -20.10 -25.25
N ASP A 333 2.92 -20.96 -25.83
CA ASP A 333 3.90 -21.81 -25.18
C ASP A 333 4.91 -20.97 -24.37
N THR A 334 5.38 -21.58 -23.30
CA THR A 334 6.25 -21.07 -22.25
C THR A 334 7.65 -20.59 -22.69
N ARG A 335 7.92 -20.46 -23.99
CA ARG A 335 9.27 -20.22 -24.55
C ARG A 335 9.48 -18.90 -25.30
N GLY A 336 8.51 -17.98 -25.30
CA GLY A 336 8.80 -16.59 -25.69
C GLY A 336 9.14 -16.34 -27.17
N GLU A 337 8.80 -17.26 -28.07
CA GLU A 337 8.89 -17.03 -29.52
C GLU A 337 7.49 -16.80 -30.11
N ASN A 338 7.36 -15.78 -30.95
CA ASN A 338 6.11 -15.36 -31.59
C ASN A 338 5.80 -16.23 -32.82
N GLU A 339 5.32 -17.45 -32.65
CA GLU A 339 4.65 -18.20 -33.73
C GLU A 339 3.13 -18.30 -33.57
N PRO A 340 2.33 -17.95 -34.60
CA PRO A 340 0.88 -18.04 -34.54
C PRO A 340 0.44 -19.51 -34.39
N VAL A 341 -0.04 -19.88 -33.21
CA VAL A 341 -0.74 -21.15 -33.00
C VAL A 341 -2.02 -21.14 -33.83
N GLU A 342 -2.18 -22.14 -34.71
CA GLU A 342 -3.40 -22.29 -35.50
C GLU A 342 -4.66 -22.25 -34.60
N PRO A 343 -5.75 -21.64 -35.06
CA PRO A 343 -6.97 -21.54 -34.28
C PRO A 343 -7.50 -22.95 -34.00
N ARG A 344 -7.38 -23.41 -32.74
CA ARG A 344 -8.11 -24.59 -32.28
C ARG A 344 -9.60 -24.32 -32.50
N LYS A 345 -10.24 -25.23 -33.24
CA LYS A 345 -11.64 -25.14 -33.64
C LYS A 345 -12.55 -24.84 -32.44
N ASN A 346 -13.50 -23.94 -32.66
CA ASN A 346 -14.65 -23.58 -31.82
C ASN A 346 -14.38 -23.23 -30.34
N GLY A 347 -14.31 -21.91 -30.07
CA GLY A 347 -14.27 -21.32 -28.72
C GLY A 347 -15.50 -21.56 -27.82
N ARG A 348 -16.42 -22.46 -28.19
CA ARG A 348 -17.50 -22.95 -27.30
C ARG A 348 -17.08 -24.17 -26.48
N GLU A 349 -16.20 -25.02 -26.99
CA GLU A 349 -15.75 -26.22 -26.27
C GLU A 349 -14.73 -25.89 -25.18
N VAL A 350 -13.83 -24.94 -25.44
CA VAL A 350 -12.80 -24.51 -24.46
C VAL A 350 -13.42 -23.92 -23.20
N VAL A 351 -14.50 -23.13 -23.33
CA VAL A 351 -15.21 -22.55 -22.16
C VAL A 351 -15.94 -23.64 -21.37
N HIS A 352 -16.44 -24.68 -22.04
CA HIS A 352 -17.14 -25.78 -21.40
C HIS A 352 -16.18 -26.76 -20.68
N GLU A 353 -14.99 -26.97 -21.24
CA GLU A 353 -13.94 -27.81 -20.66
C GLU A 353 -13.31 -27.14 -19.42
N MET A 354 -13.07 -25.81 -19.47
CA MET A 354 -12.55 -25.04 -18.33
C MET A 354 -13.55 -24.89 -17.17
N MET A 355 -14.86 -25.03 -17.43
CA MET A 355 -15.88 -25.05 -16.36
C MET A 355 -16.06 -26.43 -15.71
N LYS A 356 -15.66 -27.52 -16.37
CA LYS A 356 -15.75 -28.88 -15.80
C LYS A 356 -14.62 -29.18 -14.81
N GLU A 357 -13.44 -28.60 -14.98
CA GLU A 357 -12.29 -28.82 -14.06
C GLU A 357 -12.29 -27.89 -12.82
N GLY A 358 -13.33 -27.08 -12.65
CA GLY A 358 -13.48 -26.14 -11.52
C GLY A 358 -14.35 -26.64 -10.36
N VAL A 359 -14.92 -27.85 -10.47
CA VAL A 359 -15.75 -28.45 -9.41
C VAL A 359 -15.07 -29.74 -8.95
N VAL A 360 -14.14 -29.59 -8.01
CA VAL A 360 -13.86 -30.66 -7.05
C VAL A 360 -14.47 -30.18 -5.75
N GLU A 361 -15.69 -30.64 -5.49
CA GLU A 361 -16.29 -30.61 -4.17
C GLU A 361 -15.49 -31.57 -3.28
N GLU A 362 -14.92 -31.06 -2.19
CA GLU A 362 -14.47 -31.89 -1.08
C GLU A 362 -15.71 -32.32 -0.29
N GLU A 363 -16.33 -33.43 -0.68
CA GLU A 363 -17.18 -34.21 0.23
C GLU A 363 -16.27 -35.03 1.15
N GLU A 364 -16.08 -34.59 2.39
CA GLU A 364 -15.49 -35.42 3.45
C GLU A 364 -16.50 -36.48 3.91
N GLU A 365 -16.28 -37.70 3.44
CA GLU A 365 -16.96 -38.93 3.87
C GLU A 365 -16.52 -39.29 5.30
N VAL A 366 -17.28 -38.87 6.32
CA VAL A 366 -17.08 -39.30 7.71
C VAL A 366 -17.56 -40.76 7.86
N LYS A 367 -16.66 -41.71 7.66
CA LYS A 367 -16.88 -43.11 8.06
C LYS A 367 -16.75 -43.26 9.58
N GLY A 368 -17.88 -43.57 10.19
CA GLY A 368 -18.00 -43.85 11.62
C GLY A 368 -17.15 -45.03 12.08
N ARG A 369 -16.49 -44.84 13.22
CA ARG A 369 -16.28 -45.90 14.20
C ARG A 369 -16.74 -45.38 15.56
N GLY A 370 -17.92 -45.82 15.96
CA GLY A 370 -18.42 -45.62 17.31
C GLY A 370 -17.53 -46.33 18.32
N ARG A 371 -17.24 -45.64 19.42
CA ARG A 371 -17.14 -46.21 20.76
C ARG A 371 -17.53 -45.11 21.73
N GLY A 372 -18.69 -45.31 22.37
CA GLY A 372 -19.29 -44.33 23.25
C GLY A 372 -18.50 -44.12 24.55
N ARG A 373 -18.76 -42.99 25.18
CA ARG A 373 -19.04 -42.92 26.61
C ARG A 373 -19.75 -41.62 26.92
N SER A 374 -20.91 -41.79 27.54
CA SER A 374 -21.79 -40.81 28.14
C SER A 374 -21.09 -39.93 29.16
N GLY A 375 -21.39 -38.63 29.16
CA GLY A 375 -21.08 -37.71 30.24
C GLY A 375 -22.01 -36.50 30.18
N ARG A 376 -23.13 -36.56 30.90
CA ARG A 376 -23.95 -35.40 31.27
C ARG A 376 -23.06 -34.43 32.07
N TYR A 377 -23.21 -33.12 31.89
CA TYR A 377 -23.35 -32.18 33.00
C TYR A 377 -23.97 -30.87 32.53
N SER A 378 -25.01 -30.51 33.27
CA SER A 378 -25.86 -29.32 33.23
C SER A 378 -25.22 -28.12 33.92
N GLY A 379 -25.55 -26.90 33.44
CA GLY A 379 -25.90 -25.73 34.26
C GLY A 379 -24.80 -25.01 35.05
N LEU A 380 -24.79 -23.67 34.95
CA LEU A 380 -24.46 -22.63 35.95
C LEU A 380 -24.08 -21.36 35.18
N GLU A 381 -25.04 -20.47 34.90
CA GLU A 381 -25.50 -19.35 35.74
C GLU A 381 -24.49 -18.22 35.98
N ARG A 382 -25.03 -17.02 35.75
CA ARG A 382 -24.42 -15.70 35.79
C ARG A 382 -24.17 -15.29 37.24
N VAL A 383 -22.99 -14.75 37.52
CA VAL A 383 -22.81 -13.75 38.59
C VAL A 383 -21.74 -12.75 38.13
N GLY A 384 -22.16 -11.52 37.80
CA GLY A 384 -21.28 -10.39 37.55
C GLY A 384 -21.67 -9.26 38.49
N GLY A 385 -20.93 -9.11 39.59
CA GLY A 385 -21.07 -8.02 40.54
C GLY A 385 -20.19 -6.84 40.16
N GLU A 386 -20.79 -5.65 40.06
CA GLU A 386 -20.11 -4.37 39.93
C GLU A 386 -19.44 -3.95 41.25
N ARG A 387 -18.20 -3.45 41.18
CA ARG A 387 -17.68 -2.48 42.16
C ARG A 387 -16.88 -1.38 41.45
N ARG A 388 -17.23 -0.14 41.79
CA ARG A 388 -16.63 1.13 41.41
C ARG A 388 -15.45 1.50 42.31
N GLY A 389 -14.57 2.34 41.77
CA GLY A 389 -13.58 3.19 42.46
C GLY A 389 -12.39 3.42 41.51
N GLY A 390 -11.89 4.62 41.20
CA GLY A 390 -12.03 5.95 41.79
C GLY A 390 -10.63 6.56 41.98
N ALA A 391 -10.35 7.71 41.34
CA ALA A 391 -9.15 8.57 41.41
C ALA A 391 -7.89 8.06 40.65
N ASP A 392 -7.02 8.88 40.05
CA ASP A 392 -6.72 10.30 40.22
C ASP A 392 -6.09 10.90 38.94
N LYS A 393 -6.29 12.20 38.70
CA LYS A 393 -5.86 12.96 37.49
C LYS A 393 -4.54 13.70 37.74
N ARG A 394 -3.54 13.54 36.87
CA ARG A 394 -2.60 14.61 36.44
C ARG A 394 -2.02 14.27 35.06
N ASP A 395 -2.61 14.83 33.99
CA ASP A 395 -2.07 14.69 32.63
C ASP A 395 -1.68 16.06 32.06
N GLY A 396 -0.46 16.12 31.53
CA GLY A 396 -0.02 17.14 30.59
C GLY A 396 -0.85 17.06 29.31
N ALA A 397 -1.04 18.20 28.65
CA ALA A 397 -1.98 18.35 27.55
C ALA A 397 -1.54 17.57 26.29
N CYS A 398 -1.98 16.31 26.20
CA CYS A 398 -2.05 15.53 24.97
C CYS A 398 -3.51 15.58 24.49
N GLY A 399 -3.78 16.35 23.44
CA GLY A 399 -5.14 16.51 22.91
C GLY A 399 -5.47 15.40 21.92
N ALA A 400 -6.42 14.52 22.24
CA ALA A 400 -6.98 13.59 21.27
C ALA A 400 -8.07 14.28 20.42
N ASP A 401 -8.03 14.11 19.09
CA ASP A 401 -9.15 14.50 18.21
C ASP A 401 -10.32 13.52 18.38
N LYS A 402 -11.53 13.90 17.94
CA LYS A 402 -12.80 13.13 17.96
C LYS A 402 -12.73 11.73 17.33
N ARG A 403 -11.60 11.36 16.73
CA ARG A 403 -11.32 10.06 16.11
C ARG A 403 -10.27 9.21 16.85
N GLY A 404 -9.80 9.64 18.02
CA GLY A 404 -8.81 8.91 18.81
C GLY A 404 -7.37 9.05 18.32
N HIS A 405 -7.09 10.00 17.42
CA HIS A 405 -5.73 10.32 17.01
C HIS A 405 -5.00 11.11 18.10
N VAL A 406 -3.72 10.76 18.33
CA VAL A 406 -2.83 11.49 19.22
C VAL A 406 -2.10 12.56 18.40
N ASP A 407 -2.40 13.85 18.66
CA ASP A 407 -1.69 15.01 18.08
C ASP A 407 -0.57 15.44 19.06
N VAL A 408 0.68 15.28 18.64
CA VAL A 408 1.86 15.71 19.43
C VAL A 408 2.47 16.93 18.75
N ARG A 409 2.55 18.04 19.49
CA ARG A 409 3.04 19.34 19.02
C ARG A 409 4.37 19.71 19.64
#